data_AF-A0A7Y4UCV6-F1
#
_entry.id   AF-A0A7Y4UCV6-F1
#
_cell.length_a   1.000
_cell.length_b   1.000
_cell.length_c   1.000
_cell.angle_alpha   90.00
_cell.angle_beta   90.00
_cell.angle_gamma   90.00
#
_symmetry.space_group_name_H-M   'P 1'
#
loop_
_entity.id
_entity.type
_entity.pdbx_description
1 polymer ?
#
loop_
_entity_poly.entity_id
_entity_poly.type
_entity_poly.pdbx_seq_one_letter_code
_entity_poly.pdbx_strand_id
1 'polypeptide(L)'
;MKRSILLVSFCWLLPCASWAQTPAKKPVKPVAKAVPTPTPKAQTPVAQTPDDKPQLSAAELVTQGKALYQKANFPQALTKFEAALKAEPHRDEALFFAAETAYRLDNQLKARNWFLRRAELANQKDTIKAFSFYRAATTYWREAHDNVAAYATFKEGKTVMSKLPEKGPVTAATTDELIASGLHLIERCVALTSRYAEAHNLKNLLLAEAAWLKSGTVKGEEAQQKALAALRETIALLKGRDAKTIPTDFGAPTLRVGEFPPTKADDALVTESTVDGVDGLKGGTVVKRVAAIFPTSVPRSADSGDDNPDRGGRRGALTAASAPGKVKVEVLISTAGDVTFAHIVQGRSDLNGAAIAAARKWKFAPAKFEDHPVQLSGVITFDMRPGGSRAAATPTPKP
;
A
#
# COMPACT_ATOMS: atom_id res chain seq x y z
N MET A 1 29.02 -23.43 -19.27
CA MET A 1 29.07 -22.07 -19.86
C MET A 1 27.87 -21.87 -20.77
N LYS A 2 26.97 -20.95 -20.42
CA LYS A 2 26.28 -19.94 -21.27
C LYS A 2 24.94 -19.58 -20.62
N ARG A 3 24.85 -18.28 -20.31
CA ARG A 3 23.75 -17.58 -19.64
C ARG A 3 22.61 -17.38 -20.63
N SER A 4 21.36 -17.49 -20.17
CA SER A 4 20.23 -16.80 -20.79
C SER A 4 19.45 -16.05 -19.72
N ILE A 5 19.51 -14.73 -19.85
CA ILE A 5 18.76 -13.73 -19.10
C ILE A 5 17.43 -13.56 -19.85
N LEU A 6 16.30 -13.77 -19.17
CA LEU A 6 14.98 -13.32 -19.65
C LEU A 6 14.41 -12.30 -18.66
N LEU A 7 14.31 -11.05 -19.11
CA LEU A 7 13.42 -10.05 -18.54
C LEU A 7 11.97 -10.48 -18.81
N VAL A 8 11.14 -10.54 -17.76
CA VAL A 8 9.68 -10.63 -17.93
C VAL A 8 9.08 -9.29 -17.51
N SER A 9 8.61 -8.57 -18.51
CA SER A 9 7.79 -7.37 -18.43
C SER A 9 6.35 -7.79 -18.07
N PHE A 10 5.80 -7.25 -16.98
CA PHE A 10 4.40 -7.47 -16.60
C PHE A 10 3.50 -6.55 -17.45
N CYS A 11 3.01 -7.08 -18.56
CA CYS A 11 1.98 -6.45 -19.40
C CYS A 11 0.61 -7.00 -18.97
N TRP A 12 -0.22 -6.17 -18.34
CA TRP A 12 -1.66 -6.45 -18.22
C TRP A 12 -2.31 -6.23 -19.59
N LEU A 13 -2.48 -7.31 -20.36
CA LEU A 13 -3.31 -7.32 -21.55
C LEU A 13 -4.78 -7.48 -21.14
N LEU A 14 -5.56 -6.42 -21.39
CA LEU A 14 -7.02 -6.50 -21.50
C LEU A 14 -7.39 -7.34 -22.74
N PRO A 15 -8.47 -8.14 -22.71
CA PRO A 15 -8.99 -8.76 -23.92
C PRO A 15 -9.69 -7.70 -24.78
N CYS A 16 -9.14 -7.40 -25.95
CA CYS A 16 -9.85 -6.70 -27.02
C CYS A 16 -10.95 -7.62 -27.56
N ALA A 17 -12.21 -7.26 -27.33
CA ALA A 17 -13.33 -7.82 -28.06
C ALA A 17 -13.30 -7.28 -29.50
N SER A 18 -13.09 -8.16 -30.47
CA SER A 18 -13.25 -7.83 -31.90
C SER A 18 -14.73 -7.88 -32.27
N TRP A 19 -15.32 -6.73 -32.56
CA TRP A 19 -16.53 -6.65 -33.38
C TRP A 19 -16.11 -6.24 -34.80
N ALA A 20 -16.07 -7.22 -35.71
CA ALA A 20 -16.04 -6.97 -37.13
C ALA A 20 -17.47 -7.16 -37.66
N GLN A 21 -18.19 -6.07 -37.86
CA GLN A 21 -19.39 -6.05 -38.70
C GLN A 21 -18.97 -5.65 -40.12
N THR A 22 -19.20 -6.55 -41.06
CA THR A 22 -19.13 -6.30 -42.51
C THR A 22 -20.25 -5.35 -42.95
N PRO A 23 -19.97 -4.28 -43.72
CA PRO A 23 -21.04 -3.52 -44.34
C PRO A 23 -21.47 -4.14 -45.68
N ALA A 24 -22.76 -4.45 -45.78
CA ALA A 24 -23.43 -4.81 -47.03
C ALA A 24 -23.45 -3.61 -48.01
N LYS A 25 -23.07 -3.87 -49.26
CA LYS A 25 -23.18 -2.94 -50.40
C LYS A 25 -24.64 -2.52 -50.64
N LYS A 26 -24.92 -1.22 -50.67
CA LYS A 26 -26.16 -0.66 -51.22
C LYS A 26 -25.95 -0.16 -52.65
N PRO A 27 -26.96 -0.27 -53.54
CA PRO A 27 -26.86 0.13 -54.93
C PRO A 27 -26.96 1.66 -55.12
N VAL A 28 -26.18 2.15 -56.08
CA VAL A 28 -26.11 3.54 -56.54
C VAL A 28 -27.39 3.92 -57.30
N LYS A 29 -27.99 5.07 -56.96
CA LYS A 29 -29.06 5.73 -57.74
C LYS A 29 -28.54 7.04 -58.38
N PRO A 30 -29.10 7.44 -59.53
CA PRO A 30 -28.52 8.48 -60.39
C PRO A 30 -28.74 9.92 -59.89
N VAL A 31 -27.79 10.76 -60.30
CA VAL A 31 -27.63 12.20 -60.06
C VAL A 31 -28.80 12.99 -60.65
N ALA A 32 -29.44 13.82 -59.82
CA ALA A 32 -30.39 14.85 -60.24
C ALA A 32 -29.78 16.26 -60.06
N LYS A 33 -30.12 17.13 -61.01
CA LYS A 33 -29.53 18.45 -61.30
C LYS A 33 -29.73 19.47 -60.17
N ALA A 34 -28.72 20.32 -60.02
CA ALA A 34 -28.65 21.43 -59.06
C ALA A 34 -29.62 22.58 -59.38
N VAL A 35 -30.23 23.14 -58.33
CA VAL A 35 -30.95 24.42 -58.32
C VAL A 35 -30.10 25.44 -57.54
N PRO A 36 -29.89 26.67 -58.04
CA PRO A 36 -29.09 27.67 -57.36
C PRO A 36 -29.87 28.29 -56.19
N THR A 37 -29.30 28.22 -54.98
CA THR A 37 -29.82 28.89 -53.77
C THR A 37 -28.97 30.14 -53.49
N PRO A 38 -29.58 31.27 -53.10
CA PRO A 38 -28.96 32.58 -53.07
C PRO A 38 -27.87 32.77 -52.00
N THR A 39 -26.94 33.66 -52.35
CA THR A 39 -25.77 34.12 -51.61
C THR A 39 -26.10 34.64 -50.18
N PRO A 40 -25.23 34.40 -49.18
CA PRO A 40 -25.49 34.76 -47.78
C PRO A 40 -25.33 36.26 -47.53
N LYS A 41 -26.21 36.83 -46.69
CA LYS A 41 -25.99 38.15 -46.07
C LYS A 41 -24.83 38.06 -45.09
N ALA A 42 -23.87 38.97 -45.22
CA ALA A 42 -22.74 39.14 -44.33
C ALA A 42 -23.22 39.35 -42.89
N GLN A 43 -22.87 38.43 -42.00
CA GLN A 43 -22.97 38.60 -40.56
C GLN A 43 -21.71 39.34 -40.07
N THR A 44 -21.94 40.41 -39.32
CA THR A 44 -20.94 41.18 -38.59
C THR A 44 -20.13 40.26 -37.66
N PRO A 45 -18.79 40.41 -37.55
CA PRO A 45 -18.00 39.59 -36.64
C PRO A 45 -18.39 39.90 -35.19
N VAL A 46 -18.90 38.90 -34.49
CA VAL A 46 -19.04 38.94 -33.03
C VAL A 46 -17.63 38.89 -32.45
N ALA A 47 -17.27 39.90 -31.65
CA ALA A 47 -16.00 39.95 -30.93
C ALA A 47 -15.86 38.69 -30.05
N GLN A 48 -14.86 37.86 -30.36
CA GLN A 48 -14.48 36.72 -29.52
C GLN A 48 -13.88 37.25 -28.22
N THR A 49 -14.45 36.85 -27.09
CA THR A 49 -13.84 37.08 -25.77
C THR A 49 -12.49 36.34 -25.67
N PRO A 50 -11.47 36.89 -24.99
CA PRO A 50 -10.09 36.38 -25.06
C PRO A 50 -9.79 35.06 -24.32
N ASP A 51 -10.80 34.29 -23.89
CA ASP A 51 -10.62 33.16 -22.97
C ASP A 51 -11.16 31.80 -23.47
N ASP A 52 -11.44 31.65 -24.77
CA ASP A 52 -11.80 30.35 -25.35
C ASP A 52 -10.57 29.50 -25.71
N LYS A 53 -9.76 29.14 -24.70
CA LYS A 53 -8.93 27.94 -24.85
C LYS A 53 -9.86 26.73 -24.78
N PRO A 54 -9.83 25.80 -25.76
CA PRO A 54 -10.64 24.59 -25.71
C PRO A 54 -10.39 23.85 -24.40
N GLN A 55 -11.37 23.84 -23.50
CA GLN A 55 -11.28 23.04 -22.29
C GLN A 55 -11.31 21.57 -22.70
N LEU A 56 -10.25 20.84 -22.32
CA LEU A 56 -10.16 19.41 -22.57
C LEU A 56 -11.37 18.69 -21.97
N SER A 57 -11.96 17.78 -22.74
CA SER A 57 -13.04 16.92 -22.26
C SER A 57 -12.55 15.99 -21.13
N ALA A 58 -13.49 15.50 -20.31
CA ALA A 58 -13.16 14.54 -19.24
C ALA A 58 -12.49 13.27 -19.81
N ALA A 59 -12.89 12.82 -20.99
CA ALA A 59 -12.30 11.66 -21.67
C ALA A 59 -10.84 11.89 -22.08
N GLU A 60 -10.51 13.07 -22.61
CA GLU A 60 -9.13 13.44 -22.96
C GLU A 60 -8.28 13.58 -21.69
N LEU A 61 -8.82 14.17 -20.63
CA LEU A 61 -8.15 14.27 -19.33
C LEU A 61 -7.82 12.89 -18.74
N VAL A 62 -8.77 11.94 -18.78
CA VAL A 62 -8.52 10.56 -18.36
C VAL A 62 -7.44 9.90 -19.22
N THR A 63 -7.46 10.11 -20.54
CA THR A 63 -6.46 9.55 -21.46
C THR A 63 -5.06 10.10 -21.15
N GLN A 64 -4.92 11.41 -20.94
CA GLN A 64 -3.67 12.04 -20.51
C GLN A 64 -3.22 11.52 -19.14
N GLY A 65 -4.14 11.38 -18.18
CA GLY A 65 -3.86 10.85 -16.86
C GLY A 65 -3.32 9.42 -16.90
N LYS A 66 -3.92 8.53 -17.71
CA LYS A 66 -3.44 7.15 -17.91
C LYS A 66 -2.03 7.10 -18.49
N ALA A 67 -1.73 7.94 -19.48
CA ALA A 67 -0.39 8.01 -20.07
C ALA A 67 0.66 8.44 -19.04
N LEU A 68 0.32 9.37 -18.14
CA LEU A 68 1.18 9.77 -17.02
C LEU A 68 1.32 8.67 -15.96
N TYR A 69 0.22 7.98 -15.65
CA TYR A 69 0.20 6.86 -14.70
C TYR A 69 1.12 5.72 -15.15
N GLN A 70 1.06 5.35 -16.43
CA GLN A 70 1.93 4.31 -17.02
C GLN A 70 3.42 4.69 -16.93
N LYS A 71 3.74 5.98 -16.97
CA LYS A 71 5.11 6.51 -16.78
C LYS A 71 5.48 6.69 -15.29
N ALA A 72 4.67 6.18 -14.37
CA ALA A 72 4.79 6.35 -12.92
C ALA A 72 4.84 7.83 -12.45
N ASN A 73 4.34 8.77 -13.27
CA ASN A 73 4.21 10.18 -12.89
C ASN A 73 2.89 10.41 -12.15
N PHE A 74 2.77 9.78 -10.98
CA PHE A 74 1.53 9.74 -10.20
C PHE A 74 1.00 11.12 -9.78
N PRO A 75 1.83 12.11 -9.36
CA PRO A 75 1.30 13.42 -8.99
C PRO A 75 0.58 14.12 -10.16
N GLN A 76 1.19 14.12 -11.35
CA GLN A 76 0.56 14.74 -12.52
C GLN A 76 -0.62 13.92 -13.05
N ALA A 77 -0.53 12.59 -13.00
CA ALA A 77 -1.65 11.71 -13.36
C ALA A 77 -2.87 12.00 -12.48
N LEU A 78 -2.65 12.15 -11.16
CA LEU A 78 -3.72 12.46 -10.21
C LEU A 78 -4.41 13.77 -10.54
N THR A 79 -3.65 14.83 -10.83
CA THR A 79 -4.22 16.13 -11.22
C THR A 79 -5.12 16.01 -12.46
N LYS A 80 -4.77 15.16 -13.43
CA LYS A 80 -5.60 14.92 -14.62
C LYS A 80 -6.89 14.18 -14.29
N PHE A 81 -6.84 13.15 -13.43
CA PHE A 81 -8.05 12.44 -13.00
C PHE A 81 -8.96 13.32 -12.13
N GLU A 82 -8.40 14.14 -11.24
CA GLU A 82 -9.17 15.12 -10.46
C GLU A 82 -9.86 16.15 -11.37
N ALA A 83 -9.18 16.65 -12.40
CA ALA A 83 -9.79 17.55 -13.39
C ALA A 83 -10.92 16.86 -14.17
N ALA A 84 -10.74 15.58 -14.55
CA ALA A 84 -11.80 14.80 -15.19
C ALA A 84 -13.01 14.62 -14.27
N LEU A 85 -12.81 14.37 -12.98
CA LEU A 85 -13.89 14.25 -11.99
C LEU A 85 -14.56 15.59 -11.67
N LYS A 86 -13.87 16.71 -11.86
CA LYS A 86 -14.48 18.04 -11.78
C LYS A 86 -15.45 18.27 -12.94
N ALA A 87 -15.11 17.81 -14.14
CA ALA A 87 -15.97 17.89 -15.31
C ALA A 87 -17.12 16.86 -15.26
N GLU A 88 -16.83 15.61 -14.86
CA GLU A 88 -17.80 14.52 -14.77
C GLU A 88 -17.65 13.76 -13.43
N PRO A 89 -18.37 14.18 -12.36
CA PRO A 89 -18.21 13.64 -11.01
C PRO A 89 -18.50 12.14 -10.83
N HIS A 90 -19.28 11.55 -11.74
CA HIS A 90 -19.74 10.16 -11.68
C HIS A 90 -19.05 9.25 -12.71
N ARG A 91 -17.97 9.71 -13.35
CA ARG A 91 -17.23 8.91 -14.33
C ARG A 91 -16.46 7.78 -13.65
N ASP A 92 -16.95 6.55 -13.78
CA ASP A 92 -16.38 5.33 -13.16
C ASP A 92 -14.86 5.21 -13.35
N GLU A 93 -14.42 5.35 -14.59
CA GLU A 93 -13.02 5.19 -14.94
C GLU A 93 -12.13 6.25 -14.27
N ALA A 94 -12.59 7.50 -14.20
CA ALA A 94 -11.84 8.56 -13.54
C ALA A 94 -11.78 8.32 -12.02
N LEU A 95 -12.87 7.84 -11.40
CA LEU A 95 -12.89 7.48 -9.99
C LEU A 95 -11.90 6.35 -9.69
N PHE A 96 -11.88 5.29 -10.51
CA PHE A 96 -10.93 4.19 -10.36
C PHE A 96 -9.48 4.66 -10.40
N PHE A 97 -9.10 5.37 -11.46
CA PHE A 97 -7.72 5.80 -11.62
C PHE A 97 -7.32 6.87 -10.59
N ALA A 98 -8.22 7.78 -10.21
CA ALA A 98 -7.97 8.72 -9.11
C ALA A 98 -7.70 7.97 -7.79
N ALA A 99 -8.55 6.99 -7.45
CA ALA A 99 -8.43 6.17 -6.25
C ALA A 99 -7.10 5.40 -6.20
N GLU A 100 -6.78 4.65 -7.27
CA GLU A 100 -5.52 3.90 -7.38
C GLU A 100 -4.29 4.83 -7.34
N THR A 101 -4.36 6.00 -7.98
CA THR A 101 -3.24 6.95 -7.99
C THR A 101 -3.03 7.58 -6.62
N ALA A 102 -4.10 7.97 -5.90
CA ALA A 102 -3.98 8.44 -4.53
C ALA A 102 -3.42 7.37 -3.60
N TYR A 103 -3.83 6.11 -3.76
CA TYR A 103 -3.30 5.00 -2.97
C TYR A 103 -1.78 4.84 -3.17
N ARG A 104 -1.30 4.92 -4.42
CA ARG A 104 0.14 4.87 -4.74
C ARG A 104 0.93 6.07 -4.22
N LEU A 105 0.28 7.21 -4.03
CA LEU A 105 0.84 8.41 -3.43
C LEU A 105 0.71 8.42 -1.90
N ASP A 106 0.30 7.30 -1.31
CA ASP A 106 0.10 7.13 0.13
C ASP A 106 -0.96 8.09 0.72
N ASN A 107 -1.90 8.56 -0.11
CA ASN A 107 -3.03 9.37 0.32
C ASN A 107 -4.25 8.47 0.58
N GLN A 108 -4.24 7.81 1.72
CA GLN A 108 -5.22 6.81 2.13
C GLN A 108 -6.65 7.36 2.15
N LEU A 109 -6.85 8.56 2.70
CA LEU A 109 -8.16 9.22 2.78
C LEU A 109 -8.75 9.52 1.40
N LYS A 110 -7.98 10.15 0.49
CA LYS A 110 -8.48 10.42 -0.88
C LYS A 110 -8.78 9.14 -1.63
N ALA A 111 -7.89 8.14 -1.54
CA ALA A 111 -8.06 6.86 -2.20
C ALA A 111 -9.38 6.20 -1.77
N ARG A 112 -9.61 6.10 -0.47
CA ARG A 112 -10.84 5.56 0.11
C ARG A 112 -12.09 6.30 -0.36
N ASN A 113 -12.09 7.63 -0.28
CA ASN A 113 -13.25 8.43 -0.65
C ASN A 113 -13.64 8.20 -2.12
N TRP A 114 -12.67 8.05 -3.03
CA TRP A 114 -12.97 7.74 -4.43
C TRP A 114 -13.40 6.29 -4.67
N PHE A 115 -12.82 5.31 -3.97
CA PHE A 115 -13.32 3.94 -4.03
C PHE A 115 -14.76 3.84 -3.55
N LEU A 116 -15.11 4.49 -2.42
CA LEU A 116 -16.48 4.49 -1.91
C LEU A 116 -17.45 5.15 -2.88
N ARG A 117 -17.11 6.33 -3.42
CA ARG A 117 -17.90 6.99 -4.47
C ARG A 117 -18.10 6.11 -5.69
N ARG A 118 -17.07 5.34 -6.09
CA ARG A 118 -17.16 4.38 -7.21
C ARG A 118 -18.11 3.22 -6.92
N ALA A 119 -18.09 2.70 -5.69
CA ALA A 119 -18.99 1.63 -5.25
C ALA A 119 -20.45 2.08 -5.23
N GLU A 120 -20.70 3.38 -5.03
CA GLU A 120 -22.03 3.99 -4.91
C GLU A 120 -22.60 4.52 -6.24
N LEU A 121 -21.89 4.35 -7.36
CA LEU A 121 -22.43 4.71 -8.66
C LEU A 121 -23.72 3.92 -8.97
N ALA A 122 -24.68 4.59 -9.59
CA ALA A 122 -25.91 3.95 -10.08
C ALA A 122 -25.56 2.83 -11.07
N ASN A 123 -26.25 1.69 -10.95
CA ASN A 123 -26.05 0.50 -11.81
C ASN A 123 -24.63 -0.09 -11.78
N GLN A 124 -23.85 0.18 -10.74
CA GLN A 124 -22.51 -0.40 -10.60
C GLN A 124 -22.59 -1.92 -10.43
N LYS A 125 -21.73 -2.67 -11.14
CA LYS A 125 -21.66 -4.13 -11.03
C LYS A 125 -21.20 -4.54 -9.64
N ASP A 126 -21.77 -5.60 -9.10
CA ASP A 126 -21.43 -6.07 -7.74
C ASP A 126 -19.96 -6.46 -7.60
N THR A 127 -19.33 -6.98 -8.66
CA THR A 127 -17.88 -7.24 -8.67
C THR A 127 -17.05 -5.96 -8.53
N ILE A 128 -17.49 -4.85 -9.14
CA ILE A 128 -16.81 -3.55 -9.03
C ILE A 128 -17.06 -2.93 -7.66
N LYS A 129 -18.28 -3.06 -7.11
CA LYS A 129 -18.59 -2.65 -5.74
C LYS A 129 -17.74 -3.41 -4.73
N ALA A 130 -17.69 -4.74 -4.82
CA ALA A 130 -16.89 -5.60 -3.95
C ALA A 130 -15.41 -5.22 -3.99
N PHE A 131 -14.84 -5.08 -5.19
CA PHE A 131 -13.46 -4.60 -5.37
C PHE A 131 -13.25 -3.23 -4.71
N SER A 132 -14.17 -2.30 -4.90
CA SER A 132 -14.06 -0.94 -4.36
C SER A 132 -14.14 -0.93 -2.83
N PHE A 133 -15.03 -1.73 -2.23
CA PHE A 133 -15.10 -1.90 -0.77
C PHE A 133 -13.84 -2.56 -0.21
N TYR A 134 -13.32 -3.60 -0.87
CA TYR A 134 -12.06 -4.24 -0.50
C TYR A 134 -10.89 -3.23 -0.51
N ARG A 135 -10.77 -2.42 -1.57
CA ARG A 135 -9.70 -1.42 -1.67
C ARG A 135 -9.86 -0.29 -0.65
N ALA A 136 -11.08 0.16 -0.38
CA ALA A 136 -11.37 1.12 0.69
C ALA A 136 -11.11 0.55 2.09
N ALA A 137 -11.38 -0.74 2.32
CA ALA A 137 -11.00 -1.42 3.55
C ALA A 137 -9.48 -1.51 3.71
N THR A 138 -8.76 -1.71 2.60
CA THR A 138 -7.28 -1.80 2.61
C THR A 138 -6.65 -0.52 3.14
N THR A 139 -7.20 0.65 2.78
CA THR A 139 -6.70 1.93 3.28
C THR A 139 -6.98 2.12 4.77
N TYR A 140 -8.07 1.55 5.31
CA TYR A 140 -8.35 1.57 6.75
C TYR A 140 -7.35 0.70 7.51
N TRP A 141 -7.10 -0.50 7.00
CA TRP A 141 -6.11 -1.39 7.55
C TRP A 141 -4.71 -0.76 7.55
N ARG A 142 -4.29 -0.09 6.46
CA ARG A 142 -2.98 0.59 6.41
C ARG A 142 -2.79 1.59 7.54
N GLU A 143 -3.72 2.54 7.70
CA GLU A 143 -3.64 3.54 8.77
C GLU A 143 -3.71 2.90 10.17
N ALA A 144 -4.57 1.90 10.36
CA ALA A 144 -4.65 1.19 11.63
C ALA A 144 -3.35 0.42 11.93
N HIS A 145 -2.78 -0.24 10.93
CA HIS A 145 -1.53 -0.98 11.03
C HIS A 145 -0.37 -0.05 11.40
N ASP A 146 -0.22 1.09 10.72
CA ASP A 146 0.84 2.05 11.03
C ASP A 146 0.72 2.56 12.48
N ASN A 147 -0.51 2.86 12.91
CA ASN A 147 -0.80 3.25 14.29
C ASN A 147 -0.42 2.15 15.29
N VAL A 148 -0.70 0.88 15.02
CA VAL A 148 -0.35 -0.22 15.93
C VAL A 148 1.15 -0.51 15.91
N ALA A 149 1.73 -0.65 14.72
CA ALA A 149 3.14 -0.98 14.49
C ALA A 149 4.10 0.07 15.07
N ALA A 150 3.71 1.35 15.05
CA ALA A 150 4.51 2.42 15.65
C ALA A 150 4.71 2.24 17.18
N TYR A 151 3.79 1.55 17.87
CA TYR A 151 3.82 1.37 19.33
C TYR A 151 4.09 -0.07 19.79
N ALA A 152 4.09 -1.04 18.88
CA ALA A 152 4.58 -2.39 19.14
C ALA A 152 6.10 -2.36 19.43
N THR A 153 6.56 -3.03 20.47
CA THR A 153 7.99 -3.12 20.81
C THR A 153 8.38 -4.56 21.13
N PHE A 154 9.53 -5.02 20.64
CA PHE A 154 10.07 -6.31 21.05
C PHE A 154 10.74 -6.23 22.43
N LYS A 155 10.30 -7.06 23.39
CA LYS A 155 10.88 -7.19 24.73
C LYS A 155 10.81 -8.63 25.23
N GLU A 156 11.90 -9.13 25.79
CA GLU A 156 11.94 -10.45 26.47
C GLU A 156 11.39 -11.60 25.62
N GLY A 157 11.77 -11.65 24.34
CA GLY A 157 11.37 -12.74 23.45
C GLY A 157 9.98 -12.62 22.84
N LYS A 158 9.24 -11.54 23.10
CA LYS A 158 7.89 -11.31 22.58
C LYS A 158 7.66 -9.87 22.13
N THR A 159 6.70 -9.68 21.23
CA THR A 159 6.20 -8.34 20.93
C THR A 159 5.23 -7.90 22.03
N VAL A 160 5.44 -6.71 22.57
CA VAL A 160 4.52 -6.08 23.52
C VAL A 160 4.00 -4.77 22.95
N MET A 161 2.69 -4.58 23.07
CA MET A 161 2.04 -3.36 22.61
C MET A 161 2.15 -2.28 23.68
N SER A 162 2.77 -1.15 23.35
CA SER A 162 2.75 0.02 24.23
C SER A 162 1.39 0.71 24.15
N LYS A 163 0.97 1.37 25.24
CA LYS A 163 -0.28 2.15 25.26
C LYS A 163 -0.23 3.26 24.19
N LEU A 164 -1.24 3.32 23.33
CA LEU A 164 -1.41 4.46 22.41
C LEU A 164 -1.67 5.75 23.21
N PRO A 165 -1.37 6.92 22.64
CA PRO A 165 -1.71 8.20 23.25
C PRO A 165 -3.20 8.30 23.58
N GLU A 166 -3.53 8.97 24.68
CA GLU A 166 -4.92 9.24 25.08
C GLU A 166 -5.55 10.40 24.29
N LYS A 167 -4.71 11.28 23.74
CA LYS A 167 -5.11 12.48 23.01
C LYS A 167 -4.32 12.60 21.72
N GLY A 168 -4.88 13.30 20.75
CA GLY A 168 -4.27 13.53 19.45
C GLY A 168 -4.97 12.77 18.32
N PRO A 169 -4.41 12.79 17.11
CA PRO A 169 -5.01 12.14 15.94
C PRO A 169 -4.87 10.61 15.97
N VAL A 170 -3.89 10.08 16.70
CA VAL A 170 -3.64 8.64 16.85
C VAL A 170 -3.87 8.24 18.30
N THR A 171 -5.00 7.60 18.54
CA THR A 171 -5.44 7.10 19.86
C THR A 171 -5.96 5.67 19.72
N ALA A 172 -6.17 5.00 20.85
CA ALA A 172 -6.81 3.69 20.83
C ALA A 172 -8.23 3.73 20.22
N ALA A 173 -9.02 4.76 20.54
CA ALA A 173 -10.38 4.91 20.03
C ALA A 173 -10.42 5.17 18.51
N THR A 174 -9.59 6.09 18.01
CA THR A 174 -9.51 6.39 16.57
C THR A 174 -8.97 5.19 15.78
N THR A 175 -8.01 4.45 16.34
CA THR A 175 -7.49 3.21 15.73
C THR A 175 -8.54 2.10 15.70
N ASP A 176 -9.32 1.94 16.78
CA ASP A 176 -10.44 0.99 16.83
C ASP A 176 -11.53 1.35 15.80
N GLU A 177 -11.82 2.63 15.61
CA GLU A 177 -12.76 3.12 14.59
C GLU A 177 -12.28 2.83 13.16
N LEU A 178 -10.99 3.01 12.88
CA LEU A 178 -10.39 2.62 11.60
C LEU A 178 -10.57 1.13 11.34
N ILE A 179 -10.29 0.29 12.35
CA ILE A 179 -10.44 -1.17 12.24
C ILE A 179 -11.91 -1.55 12.02
N ALA A 180 -12.83 -1.01 12.82
CA ALA A 180 -14.26 -1.27 12.70
C ALA A 180 -14.81 -0.85 11.33
N SER A 181 -14.39 0.31 10.82
CA SER A 181 -14.76 0.80 9.49
C SER A 181 -14.25 -0.10 8.38
N GLY A 182 -12.99 -0.55 8.47
CA GLY A 182 -12.41 -1.53 7.56
C GLY A 182 -13.20 -2.84 7.54
N LEU A 183 -13.50 -3.39 8.73
CA LEU A 183 -14.27 -4.63 8.86
C LEU A 183 -15.68 -4.49 8.29
N HIS A 184 -16.37 -3.37 8.54
CA HIS A 184 -17.67 -3.11 7.96
C HIS A 184 -17.66 -3.16 6.42
N LEU A 185 -16.65 -2.55 5.78
CA LEU A 185 -16.50 -2.59 4.33
C LEU A 185 -16.16 -4.00 3.81
N ILE A 186 -15.39 -4.78 4.56
CA ILE A 186 -15.13 -6.18 4.22
C ILE A 186 -16.42 -7.01 4.25
N GLU A 187 -17.27 -6.84 5.27
CA GLU A 187 -18.55 -7.55 5.30
C GLU A 187 -19.43 -7.20 4.09
N ARG A 188 -19.44 -5.92 3.68
CA ARG A 188 -20.13 -5.49 2.45
C ARG A 188 -19.52 -6.13 1.19
N CYS A 189 -18.19 -6.28 1.13
CA CYS A 189 -17.51 -6.95 0.04
C CYS A 189 -17.88 -8.44 -0.05
N VAL A 190 -17.79 -9.16 1.07
CA VAL A 190 -18.08 -10.61 1.15
C VAL A 190 -19.57 -10.90 0.90
N ALA A 191 -20.46 -10.00 1.32
CA ALA A 191 -21.89 -10.10 1.01
C ALA A 191 -22.19 -10.05 -0.51
N LEU A 192 -21.38 -9.31 -1.27
CA LEU A 192 -21.49 -9.23 -2.73
C LEU A 192 -20.74 -10.36 -3.43
N THR A 193 -19.65 -10.85 -2.86
CA THR A 193 -18.80 -11.90 -3.44
C THR A 193 -18.22 -12.76 -2.33
N SER A 194 -18.93 -13.82 -1.95
CA SER A 194 -18.56 -14.67 -0.79
C SER A 194 -17.20 -15.35 -0.95
N ARG A 195 -16.78 -15.63 -2.18
CA ARG A 195 -15.51 -16.28 -2.54
C ARG A 195 -14.35 -15.30 -2.78
N TYR A 196 -14.43 -14.08 -2.26
CA TYR A 196 -13.37 -13.07 -2.40
C TYR A 196 -12.25 -13.34 -1.38
N ALA A 197 -11.28 -14.18 -1.74
CA ALA A 197 -10.21 -14.63 -0.84
C ALA A 197 -9.41 -13.47 -0.23
N GLU A 198 -9.07 -12.46 -1.04
CA GLU A 198 -8.29 -11.30 -0.61
C GLU A 198 -9.05 -10.48 0.46
N ALA A 199 -10.39 -10.46 0.42
CA ALA A 199 -11.21 -9.79 1.43
C ALA A 199 -11.18 -10.54 2.76
N HIS A 200 -11.19 -11.87 2.75
CA HIS A 200 -11.01 -12.69 3.96
C HIS A 200 -9.60 -12.53 4.54
N ASN A 201 -8.56 -12.42 3.69
CA ASN A 201 -7.21 -12.17 4.19
C ASN A 201 -7.13 -10.80 4.88
N LEU A 202 -7.72 -9.78 4.27
CA LEU A 202 -7.76 -8.44 4.86
C LEU A 202 -8.59 -8.40 6.15
N LYS A 203 -9.67 -9.19 6.24
CA LYS A 203 -10.42 -9.41 7.49
C LYS A 203 -9.51 -9.93 8.59
N ASN A 204 -8.71 -10.95 8.29
CA ASN A 204 -7.72 -11.50 9.20
C ASN A 204 -6.73 -10.42 9.67
N LEU A 205 -6.15 -9.64 8.75
CA LEU A 205 -5.19 -8.59 9.10
C LEU A 205 -5.80 -7.49 9.98
N LEU A 206 -7.02 -7.03 9.68
CA LEU A 206 -7.76 -6.07 10.53
C LEU A 206 -8.03 -6.61 11.93
N LEU A 207 -8.43 -7.88 12.03
CA LEU A 207 -8.69 -8.54 13.32
C LEU A 207 -7.41 -8.77 14.12
N ALA A 208 -6.29 -9.03 13.45
CA ALA A 208 -4.98 -9.10 14.10
C ALA A 208 -4.59 -7.74 14.71
N GLU A 209 -4.84 -6.62 14.01
CA GLU A 209 -4.61 -5.29 14.60
C GLU A 209 -5.54 -5.03 15.79
N ALA A 210 -6.80 -5.48 15.75
CA ALA A 210 -7.70 -5.40 16.90
C ALA A 210 -7.21 -6.24 18.09
N ALA A 211 -6.65 -7.42 17.84
CA ALA A 211 -6.07 -8.28 18.86
C ALA A 211 -4.87 -7.60 19.54
N TRP A 212 -3.98 -6.98 18.76
CA TRP A 212 -2.86 -6.20 19.29
C TRP A 212 -3.29 -5.00 20.11
N LEU A 213 -4.25 -4.22 19.60
CA LEU A 213 -4.78 -3.05 20.29
C LEU A 213 -5.42 -3.39 21.64
N LYS A 214 -6.01 -4.59 21.74
CA LYS A 214 -6.75 -5.09 22.92
C LYS A 214 -6.01 -6.23 23.63
N SER A 215 -4.68 -6.28 23.49
CA SER A 215 -3.84 -7.33 24.05
C SER A 215 -4.04 -7.46 25.56
N GLY A 216 -4.08 -8.71 26.07
CA GLY A 216 -4.35 -9.02 27.47
C GLY A 216 -5.80 -8.88 27.91
N THR A 217 -6.75 -8.76 26.96
CA THR A 217 -8.19 -8.75 27.25
C THR A 217 -8.92 -9.86 26.50
N VAL A 218 -10.07 -10.29 27.02
CA VAL A 218 -10.95 -11.27 26.36
C VAL A 218 -11.30 -10.86 24.92
N LYS A 219 -11.56 -9.56 24.70
CA LYS A 219 -11.85 -9.04 23.36
C LYS A 219 -10.65 -9.15 22.40
N GLY A 220 -9.43 -9.05 22.93
CA GLY A 220 -8.21 -9.25 22.14
C GLY A 220 -8.04 -10.71 21.72
N GLU A 221 -8.28 -11.65 22.64
CA GLU A 221 -8.26 -13.10 22.36
C GLU A 221 -9.34 -13.51 21.35
N GLU A 222 -10.56 -13.00 21.51
CA GLU A 222 -11.63 -13.22 20.53
C GLU A 222 -11.28 -12.68 19.14
N ALA A 223 -10.67 -11.49 19.09
CA ALA A 223 -10.22 -10.90 17.82
C ALA A 223 -9.15 -11.78 17.16
N GLN A 224 -8.20 -12.29 17.94
CA GLN A 224 -7.16 -13.21 17.45
C GLN A 224 -7.76 -14.50 16.88
N GLN A 225 -8.71 -15.11 17.59
CA GLN A 225 -9.40 -16.32 17.11
C GLN A 225 -10.13 -16.06 15.79
N LYS A 226 -10.85 -14.94 15.69
CA LYS A 226 -11.55 -14.52 14.46
C LYS A 226 -10.56 -14.24 13.33
N ALA A 227 -9.39 -13.68 13.63
CA ALA A 227 -8.33 -13.44 12.64
C ALA A 227 -7.86 -14.77 12.03
N LEU A 228 -7.50 -15.73 12.87
CA LEU A 228 -7.06 -17.06 12.42
C LEU A 228 -8.16 -17.81 11.66
N ALA A 229 -9.42 -17.68 12.06
CA ALA A 229 -10.55 -18.24 11.30
C ALA A 229 -10.67 -17.65 9.89
N ALA A 230 -10.52 -16.33 9.75
CA ALA A 230 -10.54 -15.67 8.44
C ALA A 230 -9.30 -16.03 7.58
N LEU A 231 -8.14 -16.28 8.20
CA LEU A 231 -6.96 -16.80 7.50
C LEU A 231 -7.21 -18.21 6.96
N ARG A 232 -7.81 -19.10 7.76
CA ARG A 232 -8.20 -20.45 7.31
C ARG A 232 -9.16 -20.41 6.13
N GLU A 233 -10.16 -19.52 6.17
CA GLU A 233 -11.09 -19.32 5.04
C GLU A 233 -10.36 -18.85 3.78
N THR A 234 -9.41 -17.92 3.92
CA THR A 234 -8.56 -17.47 2.81
C THR A 234 -7.79 -18.64 2.19
N ILE A 235 -7.14 -19.46 3.03
CA ILE A 235 -6.39 -20.65 2.58
C ILE A 235 -7.33 -21.64 1.86
N ALA A 236 -8.53 -21.87 2.41
CA ALA A 236 -9.52 -22.75 1.81
C ALA A 236 -9.97 -22.27 0.43
N LEU A 237 -10.23 -20.96 0.28
CA LEU A 237 -10.65 -20.35 -0.99
C LEU A 237 -9.56 -20.38 -2.07
N LEU A 238 -8.29 -20.36 -1.67
CA LEU A 238 -7.14 -20.43 -2.58
C LEU A 238 -6.64 -21.85 -2.82
N LYS A 239 -7.20 -22.86 -2.14
CA LYS A 239 -6.82 -24.26 -2.31
C LYS A 239 -6.93 -24.68 -3.77
N GLY A 240 -5.85 -25.26 -4.31
CA GLY A 240 -5.77 -25.70 -5.69
C GLY A 240 -5.34 -24.63 -6.70
N ARG A 241 -5.17 -23.37 -6.30
CA ARG A 241 -4.46 -22.38 -7.13
C ARG A 241 -2.96 -22.67 -7.14
N ASP A 242 -2.33 -22.47 -8.28
CA ASP A 242 -0.86 -22.57 -8.39
C ASP A 242 -0.23 -21.47 -7.53
N ALA A 243 0.61 -21.85 -6.56
CA ALA A 243 1.31 -20.92 -5.69
C ALA A 243 2.12 -19.87 -6.47
N LYS A 244 2.58 -20.17 -7.69
CA LYS A 244 3.28 -19.22 -8.56
C LYS A 244 2.39 -18.11 -9.12
N THR A 245 1.08 -18.34 -9.15
CA THR A 245 0.08 -17.38 -9.63
C THR A 245 -0.47 -16.48 -8.53
N ILE A 246 -0.23 -16.84 -7.27
CA ILE A 246 -0.64 -16.03 -6.13
C ILE A 246 0.30 -14.83 -6.04
N PRO A 247 -0.21 -13.59 -6.16
CA PRO A 247 0.61 -12.39 -6.04
C PRO A 247 1.33 -12.35 -4.69
N THR A 248 2.59 -11.89 -4.68
CA THR A 248 3.30 -11.65 -3.42
C THR A 248 2.95 -10.29 -2.83
N ASP A 249 1.67 -10.12 -2.48
CA ASP A 249 1.10 -8.95 -1.82
C ASP A 249 0.16 -9.37 -0.68
N PHE A 250 -0.48 -8.39 -0.03
CA PHE A 250 -1.42 -8.60 1.08
C PHE A 250 -2.78 -9.20 0.66
N GLY A 251 -2.95 -9.63 -0.60
CA GLY A 251 -4.09 -10.42 -1.05
C GLY A 251 -3.91 -11.93 -0.82
N ALA A 252 -2.67 -12.40 -0.67
CA ALA A 252 -2.35 -13.79 -0.36
C ALA A 252 -2.51 -14.09 1.14
N PRO A 253 -2.59 -15.36 1.58
CA PRO A 253 -2.65 -15.70 3.00
C PRO A 253 -1.44 -15.13 3.75
N THR A 254 -1.69 -14.15 4.62
CA THR A 254 -0.66 -13.42 5.37
C THR A 254 -0.94 -13.52 6.86
N LEU A 255 0.06 -13.90 7.64
CA LEU A 255 0.00 -13.90 9.09
C LEU A 255 0.76 -12.69 9.64
N ARG A 256 0.14 -11.97 10.58
CA ARG A 256 0.74 -10.81 11.24
C ARG A 256 1.58 -11.27 12.44
N VAL A 257 2.88 -11.05 12.38
CA VAL A 257 3.85 -11.33 13.46
C VAL A 257 4.46 -10.00 13.92
N GLY A 258 4.08 -9.50 15.09
CA GLY A 258 4.29 -8.15 15.64
C GLY A 258 5.58 -7.45 15.20
N GLU A 259 6.62 -7.51 16.03
CA GLU A 259 7.96 -7.02 15.74
C GLU A 259 8.94 -8.21 15.72
N PHE A 260 9.76 -8.29 14.68
CA PHE A 260 10.84 -9.27 14.64
C PHE A 260 11.92 -8.93 15.67
N PRO A 261 12.62 -9.92 16.23
CA PRO A 261 13.70 -9.68 17.19
C PRO A 261 14.69 -8.67 16.60
N PRO A 262 15.05 -7.57 17.27
CA PRO A 262 15.91 -6.55 16.68
C PRO A 262 17.36 -7.03 16.50
N THR A 263 17.86 -7.86 17.41
CA THR A 263 19.25 -8.33 17.42
C THR A 263 19.37 -9.84 17.35
N LYS A 264 20.60 -10.33 17.10
CA LYS A 264 20.91 -11.77 17.13
C LYS A 264 20.80 -12.37 18.54
N ALA A 265 21.00 -11.57 19.59
CA ALA A 265 20.81 -12.03 20.96
C ALA A 265 19.31 -12.25 21.25
N ASP A 266 18.46 -11.38 20.71
CA ASP A 266 17.01 -11.48 20.85
C ASP A 266 16.43 -12.71 20.14
N ASP A 267 17.08 -13.20 19.07
CA ASP A 267 16.67 -14.43 18.38
C ASP A 267 16.64 -15.64 19.32
N ALA A 268 17.57 -15.71 20.27
CA ALA A 268 17.63 -16.82 21.24
C ALA A 268 16.50 -16.76 22.29
N LEU A 269 15.83 -15.62 22.43
CA LEU A 269 14.70 -15.44 23.33
C LEU A 269 13.37 -15.82 22.67
N VAL A 270 13.34 -15.98 21.35
CA VAL A 270 12.16 -16.45 20.62
C VAL A 270 12.12 -17.97 20.70
N THR A 271 11.08 -18.48 21.35
CA THR A 271 10.67 -19.89 21.28
C THR A 271 9.73 -20.07 20.10
N GLU A 272 9.63 -21.27 19.53
CA GLU A 272 8.65 -21.54 18.46
C GLU A 272 7.21 -21.24 18.91
N SER A 273 6.90 -21.43 20.20
CA SER A 273 5.62 -21.02 20.81
C SER A 273 5.45 -19.50 21.03
N THR A 274 6.52 -18.70 21.00
CA THR A 274 6.48 -17.25 21.24
C THR A 274 6.53 -16.37 20.00
N VAL A 275 6.41 -16.93 18.78
CA VAL A 275 6.05 -16.11 17.62
C VAL A 275 4.57 -15.72 17.77
N ASP A 276 4.35 -14.75 18.65
CA ASP A 276 3.10 -14.11 19.06
C ASP A 276 1.95 -15.04 19.49
N GLY A 277 2.27 -16.24 19.99
CA GLY A 277 1.27 -17.16 20.55
C GLY A 277 0.30 -17.71 19.51
N VAL A 278 0.72 -17.78 18.24
CA VAL A 278 -0.09 -18.35 17.17
C VAL A 278 0.17 -19.84 17.05
N ASP A 279 -0.74 -20.63 17.62
CA ASP A 279 -0.71 -22.08 17.47
C ASP A 279 -0.74 -22.49 15.99
N GLY A 280 0.14 -23.43 15.62
CA GLY A 280 0.21 -23.97 14.27
C GLY A 280 1.12 -23.20 13.30
N LEU A 281 1.72 -22.08 13.73
CA LEU A 281 2.77 -21.40 12.95
C LEU A 281 4.11 -22.14 13.10
N LYS A 282 4.74 -22.46 11.98
CA LYS A 282 6.09 -23.07 11.89
C LYS A 282 6.96 -22.23 10.97
N GLY A 283 8.24 -22.10 11.29
CA GLY A 283 9.20 -21.30 10.49
C GLY A 283 9.06 -19.80 10.74
N GLY A 284 9.32 -18.97 9.73
CA GLY A 284 9.20 -17.52 9.85
C GLY A 284 10.30 -16.83 10.66
N THR A 285 11.28 -17.59 11.15
CA THR A 285 12.39 -17.08 11.95
C THR A 285 13.44 -16.39 11.07
N VAL A 286 14.19 -15.46 11.65
CA VAL A 286 15.22 -14.72 10.91
C VAL A 286 16.42 -15.63 10.63
N VAL A 287 16.75 -15.83 9.35
CA VAL A 287 17.90 -16.61 8.89
C VAL A 287 19.10 -15.70 8.64
N LYS A 288 18.86 -14.52 8.08
CA LYS A 288 19.91 -13.55 7.75
C LYS A 288 19.46 -12.14 8.06
N ARG A 289 20.30 -11.42 8.80
CA ARG A 289 20.16 -10.00 9.10
C ARG A 289 21.12 -9.18 8.25
N VAL A 290 20.69 -8.00 7.86
CA VAL A 290 21.56 -6.98 7.26
C VAL A 290 21.35 -5.68 8.03
N ALA A 291 22.43 -5.15 8.59
CA ALA A 291 22.40 -3.87 9.29
C ALA A 291 22.14 -2.73 8.30
N ALA A 292 21.40 -1.71 8.74
CA ALA A 292 21.29 -0.45 8.01
C ALA A 292 22.57 0.36 8.17
N ILE A 293 23.11 0.84 7.05
CA ILE A 293 24.24 1.77 7.02
C ILE A 293 23.66 3.16 6.87
N PHE A 294 23.54 3.88 7.99
CA PHE A 294 23.02 5.23 8.00
C PHE A 294 24.11 6.24 7.61
N PRO A 295 23.78 7.28 6.82
CA PRO A 295 24.72 8.34 6.56
C PRO A 295 25.12 9.00 7.88
N THR A 296 26.41 9.04 8.18
CA THR A 296 26.92 9.91 9.24
C THR A 296 26.75 11.33 8.74
N SER A 297 25.67 12.01 9.13
CA SER A 297 25.59 13.45 8.99
C SER A 297 26.72 14.02 9.85
N VAL A 298 27.87 14.30 9.24
CA VAL A 298 28.86 15.19 9.85
C VAL A 298 28.08 16.47 10.10
N PRO A 299 27.94 16.94 11.35
CA PRO A 299 27.36 18.24 11.61
C PRO A 299 28.14 19.20 10.72
N ARG A 300 27.47 19.80 9.73
CA ARG A 300 28.08 20.85 8.94
C ARG A 300 28.42 21.90 9.97
N SER A 301 29.71 22.03 10.30
CA SER A 301 30.20 23.01 11.24
C SER A 301 29.59 24.33 10.82
N ALA A 302 28.81 24.92 11.74
CA ALA A 302 28.16 26.19 11.54
C ALA A 302 29.26 27.23 11.43
N ASP A 303 29.76 27.42 10.21
CA ASP A 303 30.77 28.40 9.91
C ASP A 303 30.27 29.22 8.71
N SER A 304 30.12 30.51 8.98
CA SER A 304 29.93 31.67 8.08
C SER A 304 28.63 31.77 7.25
N GLY A 305 27.69 32.55 7.79
CA GLY A 305 27.17 33.79 7.16
C GLY A 305 26.42 33.69 5.84
N ASP A 306 25.08 33.67 5.90
CA ASP A 306 24.26 34.41 4.93
C ASP A 306 22.83 34.58 5.48
N ASP A 307 22.50 35.81 5.87
CA ASP A 307 21.17 36.26 6.27
C ASP A 307 20.28 36.37 5.03
N ASN A 308 19.40 35.38 4.79
CA ASN A 308 18.33 35.55 3.79
C ASN A 308 16.96 35.08 4.33
N PRO A 309 16.05 36.00 4.70
CA PRO A 309 14.83 35.68 5.46
C PRO A 309 13.61 35.24 4.63
N ASP A 310 13.69 35.03 3.31
CA ASP A 310 12.47 34.97 2.47
C ASP A 310 12.23 33.68 1.66
N ARG A 311 12.08 32.53 2.33
CA ARG A 311 11.41 31.36 1.70
C ARG A 311 10.49 30.61 2.66
N GLY A 312 9.25 31.08 2.72
CA GLY A 312 8.13 30.37 3.32
C GLY A 312 7.62 29.19 2.47
N GLY A 313 7.27 28.10 3.15
CA GLY A 313 6.08 27.33 2.78
C GLY A 313 6.28 25.89 2.29
N ARG A 314 5.98 24.95 3.19
CA ARG A 314 5.39 23.61 2.94
C ARG A 314 6.33 22.43 2.61
N ARG A 315 6.92 21.86 3.66
CA ARG A 315 6.95 20.39 3.85
C ARG A 315 6.38 20.07 5.22
N GLY A 316 5.24 19.39 5.22
CA GLY A 316 4.48 19.02 6.40
C GLY A 316 5.24 18.09 7.33
N ALA A 317 4.99 18.29 8.62
CA ALA A 317 5.55 17.63 9.77
C ALA A 317 5.52 16.09 9.70
N LEU A 318 6.70 15.48 9.81
CA LEU A 318 6.93 14.14 10.36
C LEU A 318 7.69 14.26 11.70
N THR A 319 7.37 15.27 12.50
CA THR A 319 7.99 15.49 13.81
C THR A 319 7.04 15.09 14.92
N ALA A 320 6.72 13.80 14.99
CA ALA A 320 6.43 13.16 16.27
C ALA A 320 7.74 12.56 16.77
N ALA A 321 8.12 12.93 18.00
CA ALA A 321 9.38 12.59 18.65
C ALA A 321 9.72 11.10 18.54
N SER A 322 10.48 10.73 17.51
CA SER A 322 11.22 9.46 17.54
C SER A 322 12.34 9.66 18.52
N ALA A 323 12.42 8.81 19.55
CA ALA A 323 13.61 8.71 20.38
C ALA A 323 14.84 8.69 19.44
N PRO A 324 15.87 9.50 19.69
CA PRO A 324 16.98 9.65 18.76
C PRO A 324 17.55 8.27 18.44
N GLY A 325 17.32 7.83 17.20
CA GLY A 325 18.02 6.69 16.63
C GLY A 325 17.19 5.53 16.07
N LYS A 326 15.88 5.40 16.28
CA LYS A 326 15.15 4.20 15.80
C LYS A 326 14.41 4.44 14.48
N VAL A 327 14.48 3.45 13.58
CA VAL A 327 13.69 3.38 12.35
C VAL A 327 12.96 2.05 12.30
N LYS A 328 11.63 2.09 12.26
CA LYS A 328 10.75 0.94 12.12
C LYS A 328 10.31 0.77 10.68
N VAL A 329 10.49 -0.45 10.18
CA VAL A 329 10.18 -0.82 8.80
C VAL A 329 9.20 -1.98 8.82
N GLU A 330 7.99 -1.79 8.33
CA GLU A 330 7.08 -2.90 8.01
C GLU A 330 7.69 -3.69 6.84
N VAL A 331 7.66 -5.01 6.93
CA VAL A 331 8.04 -5.91 5.84
C VAL A 331 6.96 -6.94 5.57
N LEU A 332 6.78 -7.29 4.29
CA LEU A 332 6.08 -8.50 3.87
C LEU A 332 7.12 -9.52 3.43
N ILE A 333 7.01 -10.72 3.97
CA ILE A 333 7.89 -11.86 3.70
C ILE A 333 7.10 -12.88 2.90
N SER A 334 7.64 -13.27 1.76
CA SER A 334 7.05 -14.29 0.88
C SER A 334 7.04 -15.67 1.54
N THR A 335 6.29 -16.59 0.94
CA THR A 335 6.30 -18.02 1.34
C THR A 335 7.67 -18.69 1.18
N ALA A 336 8.59 -18.07 0.43
CA ALA A 336 9.97 -18.53 0.28
C ALA A 336 10.94 -17.93 1.32
N GLY A 337 10.47 -17.00 2.16
CA GLY A 337 11.30 -16.34 3.18
C GLY A 337 12.03 -15.08 2.69
N ASP A 338 11.61 -14.53 1.55
CA ASP A 338 12.19 -13.29 0.99
C ASP A 338 11.34 -12.07 1.34
N VAL A 339 11.98 -10.96 1.70
CA VAL A 339 11.28 -9.67 1.89
C VAL A 339 10.89 -9.09 0.52
N THR A 340 9.58 -9.02 0.24
CA THR A 340 9.04 -8.51 -1.04
C THR A 340 8.41 -7.14 -0.93
N PHE A 341 8.07 -6.70 0.28
CA PHE A 341 7.59 -5.36 0.57
C PHE A 341 8.37 -4.78 1.75
N ALA A 342 8.62 -3.47 1.72
CA ALA A 342 9.21 -2.74 2.82
C ALA A 342 8.67 -1.31 2.83
N HIS A 343 8.13 -0.86 3.96
CA HIS A 343 7.55 0.46 4.17
C HIS A 343 7.96 1.03 5.53
N ILE A 344 8.09 2.36 5.62
CA ILE A 344 8.50 3.01 6.87
C ILE A 344 7.27 3.29 7.71
N VAL A 345 7.21 2.67 8.88
CA VAL A 345 6.17 2.95 9.89
C VAL A 345 6.55 4.17 10.72
N GLN A 346 7.83 4.25 11.12
CA GLN A 346 8.33 5.32 11.98
C GLN A 346 9.82 5.55 11.74
N GLY A 347 10.26 6.81 11.69
CA GLY A 347 11.68 7.15 11.59
C GLY A 347 11.90 8.50 10.93
N ARG A 348 13.16 8.97 10.95
CA ARG A 348 13.55 10.20 10.28
C ARG A 348 13.67 9.99 8.77
N SER A 349 13.15 10.95 7.99
CA SER A 349 13.06 10.85 6.54
C SER A 349 14.41 10.63 5.83
N ASP A 350 15.51 11.17 6.38
CA ASP A 350 16.87 11.01 5.86
C ASP A 350 17.44 9.59 6.01
N LEU A 351 16.85 8.77 6.89
CA LEU A 351 17.29 7.41 7.20
C LEU A 351 16.47 6.34 6.49
N ASN A 352 15.26 6.70 6.04
CA ASN A 352 14.28 5.80 5.47
C ASN A 352 14.82 4.95 4.32
N GLY A 353 15.58 5.56 3.41
CA GLY A 353 16.15 4.86 2.25
C GLY A 353 17.12 3.74 2.66
N ALA A 354 18.00 4.01 3.63
CA ALA A 354 18.97 3.04 4.13
C ALA A 354 18.28 1.88 4.89
N ALA A 355 17.27 2.20 5.71
CA ALA A 355 16.51 1.21 6.45
C ALA A 355 15.72 0.26 5.52
N ILE A 356 15.01 0.80 4.53
CA ILE A 356 14.31 0.00 3.51
C ILE A 356 15.30 -0.90 2.77
N ALA A 357 16.43 -0.34 2.33
CA ALA A 357 17.44 -1.09 1.58
C ALA A 357 18.07 -2.24 2.40
N ALA A 358 18.21 -2.05 3.71
CA ALA A 358 18.68 -3.09 4.62
C ALA A 358 17.60 -4.15 4.86
N ALA A 359 16.37 -3.74 5.19
CA ALA A 359 15.24 -4.63 5.43
C ALA A 359 15.00 -5.60 4.27
N ARG A 360 15.03 -5.12 3.02
CA ARG A 360 14.87 -5.94 1.81
C ARG A 360 15.94 -7.03 1.63
N LYS A 361 17.07 -6.92 2.33
CA LYS A 361 18.16 -7.90 2.27
C LYS A 361 18.08 -8.94 3.39
N TRP A 362 17.15 -8.82 4.33
CA TRP A 362 16.89 -9.84 5.33
C TRP A 362 16.33 -11.10 4.67
N LYS A 363 16.58 -12.25 5.30
CA LYS A 363 16.05 -13.55 4.88
C LYS A 363 15.45 -14.26 6.08
N PHE A 364 14.37 -14.98 5.84
CA PHE A 364 13.60 -15.69 6.82
C PHE A 364 13.47 -17.16 6.43
N ALA A 365 13.22 -18.02 7.42
CA ALA A 365 12.80 -19.38 7.15
C ALA A 365 11.38 -19.36 6.56
N PRO A 366 11.09 -20.15 5.51
CA PRO A 366 9.73 -20.29 4.98
C PRO A 366 8.72 -20.57 6.10
N ALA A 367 7.62 -19.82 6.11
CA ALA A 367 6.58 -19.94 7.13
C ALA A 367 5.43 -20.82 6.66
N LYS A 368 4.90 -21.62 7.59
CA LYS A 368 3.68 -22.41 7.38
C LYS A 368 2.73 -22.19 8.54
N PHE A 369 1.44 -22.08 8.25
CA PHE A 369 0.37 -22.08 9.23
C PHE A 369 -0.49 -23.32 8.97
N GLU A 370 -0.62 -24.21 9.95
CA GLU A 370 -1.34 -25.49 9.80
C GLU A 370 -0.85 -26.28 8.56
N ASP A 371 0.48 -26.31 8.40
CA ASP A 371 1.19 -26.93 7.27
C ASP A 371 0.96 -26.30 5.87
N HIS A 372 0.19 -25.22 5.78
CA HIS A 372 0.01 -24.43 4.57
C HIS A 372 1.05 -23.30 4.47
N PRO A 373 1.72 -23.10 3.33
CA PRO A 373 2.61 -21.96 3.14
C PRO A 373 1.86 -20.63 3.27
N VAL A 374 2.38 -19.73 4.10
CA VAL A 374 1.82 -18.39 4.32
C VAL A 374 2.91 -17.33 4.21
N GLN A 375 2.49 -16.11 3.89
CA GLN A 375 3.34 -14.93 4.02
C GLN A 375 3.35 -14.43 5.46
N LEU A 376 4.37 -13.66 5.84
CA LEU A 376 4.42 -12.98 7.13
C LEU A 376 4.50 -11.48 6.95
N SER A 377 3.71 -10.73 7.73
CA SER A 377 3.82 -9.28 7.87
C SER A 377 4.32 -8.95 9.27
N GLY A 378 5.42 -8.19 9.34
CA GLY A 378 6.05 -7.83 10.61
C GLY A 378 6.84 -6.55 10.54
N VAL A 379 7.31 -6.08 11.70
CA VAL A 379 8.12 -4.86 11.82
C VAL A 379 9.56 -5.22 12.12
N ILE A 380 10.51 -4.56 11.44
CA ILE A 380 11.93 -4.58 11.77
C ILE A 380 12.30 -3.22 12.36
N THR A 381 12.91 -3.21 13.55
CA THR A 381 13.48 -2.00 14.12
C THR A 381 14.98 -1.95 13.90
N PHE A 382 15.46 -0.90 13.25
CA PHE A 382 16.86 -0.54 13.20
C PHE A 382 17.17 0.49 14.27
N ASP A 383 18.21 0.23 15.06
CA ASP A 383 18.73 1.17 16.04
C ASP A 383 19.98 1.86 15.47
N MET A 384 19.99 3.19 15.46
CA MET A 384 21.17 3.98 15.22
C MET A 384 22.01 3.95 16.49
N ARG A 385 22.88 2.95 16.58
CA ARG A 385 24.06 3.15 17.42
C ARG A 385 24.85 4.30 16.79
N PRO A 386 25.23 5.35 17.56
CA PRO A 386 26.21 6.32 17.10
C PRO A 386 27.38 5.52 16.54
N GLY A 387 27.76 5.80 15.29
CA GLY A 387 28.77 5.03 14.56
C GLY A 387 29.92 4.72 15.51
N GLY A 388 30.04 3.43 15.86
CA GLY A 388 30.94 3.03 16.92
C GLY A 388 32.34 3.54 16.60
N SER A 389 32.96 4.18 17.59
CA SER A 389 34.39 4.04 17.82
C SER A 389 34.74 2.60 17.45
N ARG A 390 35.48 2.45 16.34
CA ARG A 390 36.15 1.23 15.92
C ARG A 390 36.55 0.48 17.18
N ALA A 391 35.92 -0.67 17.45
CA ALA A 391 36.29 -1.50 18.58
C ALA A 391 37.82 -1.63 18.53
N ALA A 392 38.49 -1.04 19.52
CA ALA A 392 39.94 -1.05 19.56
C ALA A 392 40.34 -2.51 19.51
N ALA A 393 41.11 -2.87 18.48
CA ALA A 393 41.73 -4.18 18.40
C ALA A 393 42.44 -4.40 19.73
N THR A 394 42.03 -5.44 20.44
CA THR A 394 42.69 -5.87 21.69
C THR A 394 44.18 -5.97 21.37
N PRO A 395 45.07 -5.22 22.04
CA PRO A 395 46.49 -5.35 21.80
C PRO A 395 46.87 -6.78 22.18
N THR A 396 47.32 -7.55 21.20
CA THR A 396 48.00 -8.83 21.43
C THR A 396 49.09 -8.63 22.48
N PRO A 397 49.15 -9.46 23.54
CA PRO A 397 50.28 -9.41 24.46
C PRO A 397 51.55 -9.68 23.66
N LYS A 398 52.53 -8.77 23.77
CA LYS A 398 53.89 -9.06 23.27
C LYS A 398 54.51 -10.17 24.13
N PRO A 399 55.31 -11.06 23.52
CA PRO A 399 55.96 -12.18 24.19
C PRO A 399 56.98 -11.74 25.23
#